data_AF-A0A350CUL9-F1
#
_entry.id   AF-A0A350CUL9-F1
#
_cell.length_a   1.000
_cell.length_b   1.000
_cell.length_c   1.000
_cell.angle_alpha   90.00
_cell.angle_beta   90.00
_cell.angle_gamma   90.00
#
_symmetry.space_group_name_H-M   'P 1'
#
loop_
_entity.id
_entity.type
_entity.pdbx_description
1 polymer ?
#
loop_
_entity_poly.entity_id
_entity_poly.type
_entity_poly.pdbx_seq_one_letter_code
_entity_poly.pdbx_strand_id
1 'polypeptide(L)'
;AAAAAAELVLYVEERGAAVPDLVATVGMLEVPNGSINVVPGRCRFSLDVRATTNEVRDACARDIQERLGAICARRGLAYTLEESMRAAAAPCEIGRA
;
A
#
# COMPACT_ATOMS: atom_id res chain seq x y z
N ALA A 1 3.26 -11.84 8.91
CA ALA A 1 3.22 -10.43 8.48
C ALA A 1 3.68 -10.22 7.03
N ALA A 2 4.90 -10.63 6.63
CA ALA A 2 5.41 -10.38 5.27
C ALA A 2 4.48 -10.88 4.14
N ALA A 3 3.88 -12.06 4.29
CA ALA A 3 2.92 -12.58 3.31
C ALA A 3 1.64 -11.72 3.18
N ALA A 4 1.19 -11.09 4.27
CA ALA A 4 0.06 -10.16 4.21
C ALA A 4 0.44 -8.86 3.50
N ALA A 5 1.67 -8.37 3.73
CA ALA A 5 2.19 -7.22 3.01
C ALA A 5 2.36 -7.54 1.51
N ALA A 6 2.80 -8.73 1.14
CA ALA A 6 2.88 -9.15 -0.27
C ALA A 6 1.51 -9.18 -0.96
N GLU A 7 0.47 -9.69 -0.29
CA GLU A 7 -0.90 -9.60 -0.83
C GLU A 7 -1.36 -8.15 -1.02
N LEU A 8 -1.03 -7.26 -0.06
CA LEU A 8 -1.34 -5.85 -0.17
C LEU A 8 -0.59 -5.21 -1.35
N VAL A 9 0.69 -5.49 -1.53
CA VAL A 9 1.51 -4.96 -2.62
C VAL A 9 0.89 -5.28 -3.98
N LEU A 10 0.48 -6.54 -4.18
CA LEU A 10 -0.19 -6.95 -5.43
C LEU A 10 -1.49 -6.19 -5.65
N TYR A 11 -2.28 -6.01 -4.58
CA TYR A 11 -3.52 -5.25 -4.69
C TYR A 11 -3.27 -3.75 -4.95
N VAL A 12 -2.24 -3.15 -4.35
CA VAL A 12 -1.88 -1.74 -4.58
C VAL A 12 -1.50 -1.53 -6.04
N GLU A 13 -0.70 -2.42 -6.61
CA GLU A 13 -0.34 -2.40 -8.04
C GLU A 13 -1.58 -2.50 -8.93
N GLU A 14 -2.44 -3.50 -8.70
CA GLU A 14 -3.70 -3.70 -9.41
C GLU A 14 -4.60 -2.46 -9.33
N ARG A 15 -4.80 -1.94 -8.11
CA ARG A 15 -5.71 -0.82 -7.84
C ARG A 15 -5.18 0.49 -8.41
N GLY A 16 -3.87 0.70 -8.38
CA GLY A 16 -3.20 1.86 -8.96
C GLY A 16 -3.36 1.91 -10.48
N ALA A 17 -3.30 0.75 -11.15
CA ALA A 17 -3.44 0.67 -12.60
C ALA A 17 -4.90 0.71 -13.12
N ALA A 18 -5.89 0.67 -12.23
CA ALA A 18 -7.30 0.52 -12.60
C ALA A 18 -7.95 1.78 -13.21
N VAL A 19 -7.37 2.96 -13.02
CA VAL A 19 -7.90 4.25 -13.49
C VAL A 19 -6.79 5.01 -14.22
N PRO A 20 -7.06 5.65 -15.37
CA PRO A 20 -6.09 6.53 -16.02
C PRO A 20 -5.57 7.60 -15.06
N ASP A 21 -4.27 7.88 -15.14
CA ASP A 21 -3.57 8.89 -14.33
C ASP A 21 -3.68 8.70 -12.80
N LEU A 22 -4.03 7.49 -12.34
CA LEU A 22 -3.86 7.04 -10.97
C LEU A 22 -2.56 6.25 -10.87
N VAL A 23 -1.80 6.50 -9.81
CA VAL A 23 -0.62 5.73 -9.45
C VAL A 23 -0.73 5.40 -7.97
N ALA A 24 -0.54 4.13 -7.62
CA ALA A 24 -0.38 3.69 -6.25
C ALA A 24 0.85 2.79 -6.17
N THR A 25 1.70 2.99 -5.17
CA THR A 25 3.01 2.33 -5.12
C THR A 25 3.40 2.00 -3.69
N VAL A 26 3.88 0.77 -3.49
CA VAL A 26 4.66 0.39 -2.30
C VAL A 26 6.14 0.49 -2.66
N GLY A 27 6.77 1.60 -2.26
CA GLY A 27 8.17 1.88 -2.63
C GLY A 27 9.20 1.27 -1.68
N MET A 28 8.79 0.91 -0.47
CA MET A 28 9.63 0.30 0.55
C MET A 28 8.90 -0.87 1.19
N LEU A 29 9.63 -1.97 1.45
CA LEU A 29 9.12 -3.16 2.12
C LEU A 29 10.22 -3.77 2.98
N GLU A 30 9.99 -3.86 4.29
CA GLU A 30 10.98 -4.31 5.26
C GLU A 30 10.41 -5.38 6.18
N VAL A 31 11.22 -6.41 6.44
CA VAL A 31 10.96 -7.44 7.45
C VAL A 31 12.02 -7.29 8.54
N PRO A 32 11.76 -6.48 9.59
CA PRO A 32 12.75 -6.24 10.63
C PRO A 32 13.07 -7.54 11.36
N ASN A 33 14.36 -7.79 11.60
CA ASN A 33 14.87 -9.04 12.20
C ASN A 33 14.44 -10.29 11.41
N GLY A 34 14.35 -10.19 10.08
CA GLY A 34 14.08 -11.33 9.21
C GLY A 34 15.12 -12.44 9.40
N SER A 35 14.68 -13.69 9.36
CA SER A 35 15.52 -14.87 9.40
C SER A 35 15.09 -15.85 8.31
N ILE A 36 16.03 -16.66 7.83
CA ILE A 36 15.79 -17.69 6.81
C ILE A 36 14.83 -18.79 7.28
N ASN A 37 14.69 -18.99 8.58
CA ASN A 37 13.96 -20.11 9.18
C ASN A 37 12.87 -19.68 10.18
N VAL A 38 12.53 -18.39 10.22
CA VAL A 38 11.48 -17.86 11.12
C VAL A 38 10.42 -17.15 10.30
N VAL A 39 9.16 -17.47 10.55
CA VAL A 39 8.02 -16.80 9.91
C VAL A 39 8.01 -15.32 10.32
N PRO A 40 7.97 -14.37 9.36
CA PRO A 40 7.98 -12.94 9.66
C PRO A 40 6.82 -12.49 10.55
N GLY A 41 7.13 -12.11 11.80
CA GLY A 41 6.16 -11.59 12.76
C GLY A 41 5.75 -10.13 12.52
N ARG A 42 6.60 -9.33 11.85
CA ARG A 42 6.35 -7.93 11.53
C ARG A 42 6.78 -7.61 10.10
N CYS A 43 6.12 -6.65 9.49
CA CYS A 43 6.51 -6.06 8.21
C CYS A 43 6.22 -4.56 8.26
N ARG A 44 7.10 -3.74 7.69
CA ARG A 44 6.92 -2.29 7.51
C ARG A 44 6.94 -2.00 6.02
N PHE A 45 6.13 -1.05 5.58
CA PHE A 45 6.09 -0.66 4.18
C PHE A 45 5.77 0.83 4.06
N SER A 46 6.08 1.41 2.90
CA SER A 46 5.58 2.73 2.51
C SER A 46 4.43 2.58 1.51
N LEU A 47 3.54 3.55 1.46
CA LEU A 47 2.47 3.62 0.47
C LEU A 47 2.39 5.06 -0.05
N ASP A 48 2.45 5.21 -1.37
CA ASP A 48 2.25 6.47 -2.07
C ASP A 48 1.05 6.31 -3.01
N VAL A 49 0.14 7.29 -3.02
CA VAL A 49 -1.03 7.33 -3.92
C VAL A 49 -1.13 8.71 -4.52
N ARG A 50 -1.11 8.78 -5.85
CA ARG A 50 -1.20 10.04 -6.61
C ARG A 50 -2.26 9.91 -7.69
N ALA A 51 -3.05 10.95 -7.89
CA ALA A 51 -4.01 11.04 -8.97
C ALA A 51 -4.20 12.50 -9.40
N THR A 52 -4.82 12.69 -10.57
CA THR A 52 -5.17 14.02 -11.12
C THR A 52 -6.30 14.71 -10.35
N THR A 53 -7.11 13.95 -9.61
CA THR A 53 -8.20 14.48 -8.77
C THR A 53 -8.13 13.92 -7.35
N ASN A 54 -8.58 14.71 -6.37
CA ASN A 54 -8.56 14.26 -4.98
C ASN A 54 -9.54 13.10 -4.77
N GLU A 55 -10.67 13.12 -5.48
CA GLU A 55 -11.72 12.11 -5.41
C GLU A 55 -11.18 10.73 -5.81
N VAL A 56 -10.41 10.66 -6.90
CA VAL A 56 -9.80 9.40 -7.37
C VAL A 56 -8.71 8.93 -6.41
N ARG A 57 -7.85 9.86 -5.92
CA ARG A 57 -6.81 9.53 -4.92
C ARG A 57 -7.44 8.97 -3.65
N ASP A 58 -8.44 9.65 -3.10
CA ASP A 58 -9.06 9.30 -1.82
C ASP A 58 -9.89 8.02 -1.93
N ALA A 59 -10.52 7.77 -3.09
CA ALA A 59 -11.14 6.48 -3.37
C ALA A 59 -10.10 5.35 -3.38
N CYS A 60 -8.98 5.51 -4.08
CA CYS A 60 -7.91 4.51 -4.11
C CYS A 60 -7.33 4.23 -2.71
N ALA A 61 -7.03 5.29 -1.95
CA ALA A 61 -6.50 5.16 -0.59
C ALA A 61 -7.46 4.40 0.33
N ARG A 62 -8.76 4.71 0.25
CA ARG A 62 -9.80 3.99 1.02
C ARG A 62 -9.89 2.52 0.62
N ASP A 63 -9.91 2.21 -0.68
CA ASP A 63 -9.98 0.83 -1.17
C ASP A 63 -8.77 0.01 -0.67
N ILE A 64 -7.57 0.60 -0.68
CA ILE A 64 -6.34 -0.02 -0.15
C ILE A 64 -6.44 -0.24 1.37
N GLN A 65 -6.97 0.73 2.12
CA GLN A 65 -7.17 0.60 3.57
C GLN A 65 -8.17 -0.50 3.92
N GLU A 66 -9.30 -0.57 3.22
CA GLU A 66 -10.31 -1.62 3.38
C GLU A 66 -9.72 -3.00 3.07
N ARG A 67 -8.94 -3.11 1.98
CA ARG A 67 -8.26 -4.35 1.62
C ARG A 67 -7.25 -4.78 2.68
N LEU A 68 -6.44 -3.85 3.19
CA LEU A 68 -5.50 -4.12 4.29
C LEU A 68 -6.24 -4.67 5.52
N GLY A 69 -7.34 -4.03 5.90
CA GLY A 69 -8.19 -4.49 7.00
C GLY A 69 -8.69 -5.92 6.80
N ALA A 70 -9.20 -6.24 5.60
CA ALA A 70 -9.69 -7.58 5.27
C ALA A 70 -8.56 -8.64 5.28
N ILE A 71 -7.39 -8.31 4.73
CA ILE A 71 -6.22 -9.20 4.75
C ILE A 71 -5.78 -9.47 6.19
N CYS A 72 -5.68 -8.43 7.02
CA CYS A 72 -5.28 -8.53 8.41
C CYS A 72 -6.28 -9.36 9.22
N ALA A 73 -7.59 -9.10 9.08
CA ALA A 73 -8.63 -9.87 9.77
C ALA A 73 -8.57 -11.35 9.40
N ARG A 74 -8.49 -11.68 8.10
CA ARG A 74 -8.41 -13.07 7.62
C ARG A 74 -7.15 -13.80 8.10
N ARG A 75 -6.04 -13.08 8.27
CA ARG A 75 -4.74 -13.65 8.66
C ARG A 75 -4.45 -13.53 10.17
N GLY A 76 -5.36 -12.98 10.97
CA GLY A 76 -5.18 -12.80 12.41
C GLY A 76 -4.06 -11.80 12.77
N LEU A 77 -3.91 -10.74 11.97
CA LEU A 77 -2.88 -9.72 12.15
C LEU A 77 -3.49 -8.39 12.59
N ALA A 78 -2.71 -7.61 13.34
CA ALA A 78 -2.98 -6.20 13.58
C ALA A 78 -2.11 -5.34 12.64
N TYR A 79 -2.58 -4.13 12.35
CA TYR A 79 -1.81 -3.13 11.62
C TYR A 79 -2.02 -1.74 12.21
N THR A 80 -1.09 -0.85 11.90
CA THR A 80 -1.22 0.59 12.11
C THR A 80 -0.81 1.25 10.81
N LEU A 81 -1.57 2.27 10.41
CA LEU A 81 -1.25 3.10 9.25
C LEU A 81 -1.12 4.55 9.73
N GLU A 82 -0.03 5.19 9.37
CA GLU A 82 0.24 6.59 9.69
C GLU A 82 0.31 7.38 8.38
N GLU A 83 -0.49 8.43 8.26
CA GLU A 83 -0.43 9.33 7.11
C GLU A 83 0.66 10.37 7.34
N SER A 84 1.82 10.16 6.72
CA SER A 84 2.96 11.06 6.89
C SER A 84 2.88 12.34 6.05
N MET A 85 2.14 12.32 4.93
CA MET A 85 2.01 13.46 4.03
C MET A 85 0.69 13.40 3.25
N ARG A 86 0.02 14.54 3.11
CA ARG A 86 -1.13 14.74 2.21
C ARG A 86 -0.92 15.97 1.35
N ALA A 87 -0.76 15.76 0.05
CA ALA A 87 -0.64 16.82 -0.95
C ALA A 87 -1.90 16.87 -1.81
N ALA A 88 -2.27 18.05 -2.33
CA ALA A 88 -3.34 18.18 -3.30
C ALA A 88 -3.04 17.35 -4.56
N ALA A 89 -4.10 16.87 -5.23
CA ALA A 89 -3.98 16.18 -6.50
C ALA A 89 -3.21 17.02 -7.53
N ALA A 90 -2.33 16.36 -8.27
CA ALA A 90 -1.45 16.97 -9.26
C ALA A 90 -1.27 15.98 -10.43
N PRO A 91 -0.91 16.45 -11.64
CA PRO A 91 -0.59 15.55 -12.75
C PRO A 91 0.46 14.51 -12.35
N CYS A 92 0.22 13.25 -12.68
CA CYS A 92 1.05 12.13 -12.22
C CYS A 92 1.90 11.58 -13.38
N GLU A 93 3.22 11.75 -13.33
CA GLU A 93 4.16 10.93 -14.11
C GLU A 93 4.60 9.71 -13.28
N ILE A 94 4.81 8.57 -13.94
CA ILE A 94 5.39 7.38 -13.31
C ILE A 94 6.89 7.64 -13.11
N GLY A 95 7.30 7.89 -11.86
CA GLY A 95 8.71 7.87 -11.49
C GLY A 95 9.23 6.44 -11.53
N ARG A 96 9.84 6.03 -12.65
CA ARG A 96 10.61 4.78 -12.72
C ARG A 96 12.02 5.05 -12.18
N ALA A 97 12.45 4.26 -11.20
CA ALA A 97 13.86 4.16 -10.81
C ALA A 97 14.64 3.38 -11.87
#